data_AF-A0A7Y5MR00-F1
#
_entry.id   AF-A0A7Y5MR00-F1
#
_cell.length_a   1.000
_cell.length_b   1.000
_cell.length_c   1.000
_cell.angle_alpha   90.00
_cell.angle_beta   90.00
_cell.angle_gamma   90.00
#
_symmetry.space_group_name_H-M   'P 1'
#
loop_
_entity.id
_entity.type
_entity.pdbx_description
1 polymer ?
#
loop_
_entity_poly.entity_id
_entity_poly.type
_entity_poly.pdbx_seq_one_letter_code
_entity_poly.pdbx_strand_id
1 'polypeptide(L)'
;MNKKFTFALLIGLAAATFACRNNETEKEKPDIYGDFFVRYLGPERELKAYASFSQGDSVQNSVPIEMEGGVSFQGSGMEARNLQGQQIRYVYQTQADYTAPYTFKTKTPDGQPLEHTIAMEGIGQFSIQEGVISKSKGMTLVVEKGTLKKGESIV
;
A
#
# COMPACT_ATOMS: atom_id res chain seq x y z
N MET A 1 -6.77 3.47 74.94
CA MET A 1 -6.81 3.62 73.46
C MET A 1 -6.37 2.28 72.86
N ASN A 2 -7.30 1.53 72.24
CA ASN A 2 -7.13 0.10 71.96
C ASN A 2 -6.17 -0.14 70.78
N LYS A 3 -4.97 -0.69 71.07
CA LYS A 3 -3.92 -1.05 70.08
C LYS A 3 -4.41 -1.96 68.94
N LYS A 4 -5.55 -2.65 69.12
CA LYS A 4 -6.19 -3.49 68.09
C LYS A 4 -6.87 -2.68 66.97
N PHE A 5 -7.28 -1.44 67.26
CA PHE A 5 -7.97 -0.57 66.29
C PHE A 5 -6.98 0.11 65.33
N THR A 6 -5.79 0.45 65.82
CA THR A 6 -4.71 1.05 65.01
C THR A 6 -4.11 0.07 64.01
N PHE A 7 -4.10 -1.23 64.32
CA PHE A 7 -3.56 -2.27 63.43
C PHE A 7 -4.50 -2.57 62.25
N ALA A 8 -5.82 -2.49 62.46
CA ALA A 8 -6.82 -2.67 61.40
C ALA A 8 -6.82 -1.51 60.39
N LEU A 9 -6.53 -0.28 60.85
CA LEU A 9 -6.47 0.90 59.98
C LEU A 9 -5.26 0.87 59.02
N LEU A 10 -4.12 0.32 59.47
CA LEU A 10 -2.91 0.20 58.66
C LEU A 10 -3.00 -0.86 57.56
N ILE A 11 -3.78 -1.93 57.78
CA ILE A 11 -3.99 -2.99 56.78
C ILE A 11 -4.97 -2.52 55.68
N GLY A 12 -5.97 -1.70 56.04
CA GLY A 12 -6.90 -1.12 55.05
C GLY A 12 -6.25 -0.15 54.08
N LEU A 13 -5.21 0.59 54.51
CA LEU A 13 -4.52 1.56 53.66
C LEU A 13 -3.55 0.90 52.67
N ALA A 14 -3.02 -0.28 52.98
CA ALA A 14 -2.12 -1.02 52.09
C ALA A 14 -2.86 -1.74 50.93
N ALA A 15 -4.17 -1.96 51.05
CA ALA A 15 -4.97 -2.61 50.01
C ALA A 15 -5.38 -1.68 48.85
N ALA A 16 -5.23 -0.35 49.02
CA ALA A 16 -5.63 0.63 48.01
C ALA A 16 -4.54 0.90 46.94
N THR A 17 -3.30 0.42 47.12
CA THR A 17 -2.19 0.70 46.19
C THR A 17 -2.04 -0.34 45.06
N PHE A 18 -2.75 -1.46 45.11
CA PHE A 18 -2.69 -2.51 44.06
C PHE A 18 -3.75 -2.35 42.95
N ALA A 19 -4.64 -1.36 43.02
CA ALA A 19 -5.68 -1.15 42.02
C ALA A 19 -5.22 -0.33 40.79
N CYS A 20 -4.01 0.23 40.79
CA CYS A 20 -3.38 0.74 39.57
C CYS A 20 -2.67 -0.41 38.84
N ARG A 21 -3.45 -1.33 38.27
CA ARG A 21 -2.92 -2.15 37.17
C ARG A 21 -2.63 -1.19 36.02
N ASN A 22 -1.34 -1.08 35.67
CA ASN A 22 -0.87 -0.49 34.42
C ASN A 22 -1.67 -1.12 33.27
N ASN A 23 -2.74 -0.46 32.83
CA ASN A 23 -3.23 -0.60 31.48
C ASN A 23 -2.22 0.15 30.62
N GLU A 24 -1.05 -0.45 30.40
CA GLU A 24 -0.22 -0.07 29.28
C GLU A 24 -1.07 -0.38 28.05
N THR A 25 -1.67 0.66 27.48
CA THR A 25 -2.32 0.60 26.19
C THR A 25 -1.32 -0.02 25.25
N GLU A 26 -1.63 -1.23 24.76
CA GLU A 26 -0.86 -1.93 23.74
C GLU A 26 -0.58 -0.91 22.64
N LYS A 27 0.70 -0.53 22.47
CA LYS A 27 1.08 0.43 21.44
C LYS A 27 0.66 -0.19 20.11
N GLU A 28 -0.35 0.37 19.47
CA GLU A 28 -0.78 -0.04 18.14
C GLU A 28 0.45 -0.06 17.23
N LYS A 29 0.69 -1.20 16.58
CA LYS A 29 1.76 -1.31 15.60
C LYS A 29 1.42 -0.38 14.43
N PRO A 30 2.36 0.42 13.93
CA PRO A 30 2.07 1.34 12.85
C PRO A 30 1.72 0.59 11.56
N ASP A 31 0.67 1.06 10.88
CA ASP A 31 0.14 0.48 9.65
C ASP A 31 1.14 0.61 8.50
N ILE A 32 1.09 -0.35 7.58
CA ILE A 32 1.87 -0.33 6.34
C ILE A 32 0.95 0.03 5.18
N TYR A 33 1.36 1.03 4.42
CA TYR A 33 0.68 1.49 3.22
C TYR A 33 1.49 1.10 1.99
N GLY A 34 0.81 0.52 0.99
CA GLY A 34 1.40 0.18 -0.30
C GLY A 34 0.80 1.04 -1.41
N ASP A 35 1.66 1.60 -2.26
CA ASP A 35 1.28 2.23 -3.52
C ASP A 35 1.74 1.34 -4.67
N PHE A 36 0.79 0.94 -5.51
CA PHE A 36 0.97 -0.05 -6.56
C PHE A 36 0.52 0.52 -7.90
N PHE A 37 1.33 0.29 -8.93
CA PHE A 37 1.07 0.75 -10.28
C PHE A 37 1.39 -0.34 -11.29
N VAL A 38 0.51 -0.54 -12.27
CA VAL A 38 0.75 -1.40 -13.44
C VAL A 38 0.36 -0.65 -14.69
N ARG A 39 1.19 -0.75 -15.73
CA ARG A 39 0.93 -0.20 -17.06
C ARG A 39 1.28 -1.22 -18.13
N TYR A 40 0.37 -1.39 -19.07
CA TYR A 40 0.61 -2.15 -20.28
C TYR A 40 0.51 -1.23 -21.50
N LEU A 41 1.53 -1.27 -22.37
CA LEU A 41 1.52 -0.60 -23.67
C LEU A 41 1.33 -1.66 -24.76
N GLY A 42 0.13 -1.68 -25.34
CA GLY A 42 -0.28 -2.70 -26.32
C GLY A 42 0.61 -2.80 -27.55
N PRO A 43 0.88 -1.70 -28.27
CA PRO A 43 1.69 -1.74 -29.49
C PRO A 43 3.12 -2.26 -29.27
N GLU A 44 3.73 -1.88 -28.14
CA GLU A 44 5.10 -2.25 -27.77
C GLU A 44 5.18 -3.59 -27.00
N ARG A 45 4.03 -4.16 -26.63
CA ARG A 45 3.92 -5.30 -25.70
C ARG A 45 4.74 -5.07 -24.41
N GLU A 46 4.79 -3.82 -23.94
CA GLU A 46 5.59 -3.44 -22.78
C GLU A 46 4.74 -3.48 -21.51
N LEU A 47 5.17 -4.27 -20.53
CA LEU A 47 4.59 -4.31 -19.18
C LEU A 47 5.54 -3.63 -18.21
N LYS A 48 5.02 -2.64 -17.47
CA LYS A 48 5.69 -1.96 -16.37
C LYS A 48 4.88 -2.10 -15.10
N ALA A 49 5.56 -2.37 -13.98
CA ALA A 49 4.96 -2.40 -12.67
C ALA A 49 5.86 -1.71 -11.64
N TYR A 50 5.23 -0.96 -10.74
CA TYR A 50 5.90 -0.33 -9.61
C TYR A 50 5.19 -0.67 -8.30
N ALA A 51 5.97 -0.76 -7.23
CA ALA A 51 5.46 -0.78 -5.88
C ALA A 51 6.33 0.12 -4.97
N SER A 52 5.72 0.69 -3.94
CA SER A 52 6.43 1.37 -2.86
C SER A 52 5.65 1.27 -1.57
N PHE A 53 6.36 1.37 -0.45
CA PHE A 53 5.80 1.12 0.86
C PHE A 53 6.18 2.22 1.83
N SER A 54 5.25 2.55 2.73
CA SER A 54 5.47 3.45 3.85
C SER A 54 4.81 2.91 5.12
N GLN A 55 5.26 3.36 6.28
CA GLN A 55 4.74 2.94 7.57
C GLN A 55 4.42 4.14 8.46
N GLY A 56 3.28 4.12 9.14
CA GLY A 56 2.88 5.16 10.10
C GLY A 56 1.40 5.10 10.46
N ASP A 57 0.94 6.09 11.23
CA ASP A 57 -0.44 6.13 11.73
C ASP A 57 -1.46 6.53 10.66
N SER A 58 -1.01 7.14 9.57
CA SER A 58 -1.82 7.51 8.41
C SER A 58 -0.95 7.59 7.16
N VAL A 59 -1.57 7.54 5.97
CA VAL A 59 -0.85 7.74 4.70
C VAL A 59 -0.08 9.06 4.71
N GLN A 60 -0.68 10.14 5.21
CA GLN A 60 -0.07 11.47 5.24
C GLN A 60 1.09 11.60 6.23
N ASN A 61 1.08 10.82 7.32
CA ASN A 61 2.11 10.83 8.35
C ASN A 61 3.02 9.60 8.29
N SER A 62 3.03 8.88 7.15
CA SER A 62 3.84 7.68 6.97
C SER A 62 5.25 8.03 6.47
N VAL A 63 6.22 7.21 6.85
CA VAL A 63 7.60 7.29 6.37
C VAL A 63 7.89 6.15 5.39
N PRO A 64 8.63 6.38 4.29
CA PRO A 64 9.01 5.31 3.37
C PRO A 64 9.78 4.21 4.09
N ILE A 65 9.49 2.95 3.75
CA ILE A 65 10.18 1.79 4.29
C ILE A 65 10.73 0.91 3.17
N GLU A 66 11.84 0.23 3.47
CA GLU A 66 12.35 -0.84 2.63
C GLU A 66 11.73 -2.17 3.07
N MET A 67 11.26 -2.96 2.11
CA MET A 67 10.73 -4.30 2.36
C MET A 67 11.88 -5.32 2.38
N GLU A 68 12.09 -5.96 3.52
CA GLU A 68 13.11 -6.99 3.67
C GLU A 68 12.81 -8.19 2.76
N GLY A 69 13.84 -8.68 2.05
CA GLY A 69 13.69 -9.71 1.03
C GLY A 69 13.10 -9.21 -0.30
N GLY A 70 12.81 -7.91 -0.40
CA GLY A 70 12.35 -7.24 -1.61
C GLY A 70 10.89 -7.50 -1.96
N VAL A 71 10.56 -7.16 -3.20
CA VAL A 71 9.20 -7.28 -3.75
C VAL A 71 9.27 -8.09 -5.03
N SER A 72 8.29 -8.95 -5.25
CA SER A 72 8.14 -9.69 -6.49
C SER A 72 6.86 -9.30 -7.21
N PHE A 73 6.92 -9.33 -8.54
CA PHE A 73 5.82 -9.12 -9.45
C PHE A 73 5.70 -10.34 -10.37
N GLN A 74 4.55 -11.01 -10.36
CA GLN A 74 4.34 -12.26 -11.11
C GLN A 74 5.43 -13.32 -10.82
N GLY A 75 5.83 -13.44 -9.55
CA GLY A 75 6.88 -14.37 -9.12
C GLY A 75 8.32 -13.96 -9.50
N SER A 76 8.51 -12.84 -10.22
CA SER A 76 9.82 -12.30 -10.57
C SER A 76 10.21 -11.19 -9.59
N GLY A 77 11.47 -11.17 -9.13
CA GLY A 77 11.97 -10.08 -8.28
C GLY A 77 11.93 -8.72 -8.98
N MET A 78 11.64 -7.67 -8.21
CA MET A 78 11.65 -6.28 -8.66
C MET A 78 12.94 -5.58 -8.23
N GLU A 79 13.43 -4.65 -9.06
CA GLU A 79 14.62 -3.85 -8.76
C GLU A 79 14.26 -2.70 -7.80
N ALA A 80 14.91 -2.63 -6.64
CA ALA A 80 14.74 -1.52 -5.71
C ALA A 80 15.53 -0.28 -6.15
N ARG A 81 14.87 0.86 -6.30
CA ARG A 81 15.47 2.15 -6.65
C ARG A 81 15.17 3.19 -5.59
N ASN A 82 16.20 3.83 -5.05
CA ASN A 82 16.06 4.93 -4.12
C ASN A 82 15.89 6.26 -4.89
N LEU A 83 14.72 6.88 -4.74
CA LEU A 83 14.40 8.15 -5.37
C LEU A 83 14.81 9.29 -4.44
N GLN A 84 16.11 9.63 -4.46
CA GLN A 84 16.69 10.79 -3.76
C GLN A 84 16.37 10.83 -2.26
N GLY A 85 16.25 9.68 -1.60
CA GLY A 85 15.95 9.57 -0.17
C GLY A 85 14.49 9.83 0.21
N GLN A 86 13.60 10.09 -0.77
CA GLN A 86 12.20 10.38 -0.51
C GLN A 86 11.30 9.15 -0.60
N GLN A 87 11.69 8.15 -1.38
CA GLN A 87 10.87 6.96 -1.62
C GLN A 87 11.75 5.82 -2.14
N ILE A 88 11.45 4.60 -1.74
CA ILE A 88 12.00 3.39 -2.35
C ILE A 88 10.96 2.86 -3.33
N ARG A 89 11.34 2.76 -4.60
CA ARG A 89 10.48 2.25 -5.68
C ARG A 89 11.00 0.94 -6.19
N TYR A 90 10.21 -0.11 -6.06
CA TYR A 90 10.45 -1.40 -6.67
C TYR A 90 9.95 -1.38 -8.11
N VAL A 91 10.79 -1.73 -9.06
CA VAL A 91 10.53 -1.60 -10.50
C VAL A 91 10.62 -2.95 -11.19
N TYR A 92 9.61 -3.25 -12.01
CA TYR A 92 9.63 -4.34 -12.96
C TYR A 92 9.26 -3.81 -14.35
N GLN A 93 10.04 -4.21 -15.36
CA GLN A 93 9.77 -3.89 -16.76
C GLN A 93 10.13 -5.08 -17.63
N THR A 94 9.22 -5.47 -18.52
CA THR A 94 9.45 -6.57 -19.47
C THR A 94 8.65 -6.36 -20.75
N GLN A 95 8.99 -7.11 -21.79
CA GLN A 95 8.12 -7.31 -22.95
C GLN A 95 7.32 -8.61 -22.75
N ALA A 96 6.00 -8.51 -22.70
CA ALA A 96 5.12 -9.63 -22.44
C ALA A 96 3.72 -9.42 -23.05
N ASP A 97 2.94 -10.49 -23.15
CA ASP A 97 1.53 -10.39 -23.49
C ASP A 97 0.69 -9.91 -22.31
N TYR A 98 -0.45 -9.28 -22.64
CA TYR A 98 -1.43 -8.87 -21.64
C TYR A 98 -2.02 -10.09 -20.94
N THR A 99 -1.85 -10.17 -19.61
CA THR A 99 -2.10 -11.39 -18.82
C THR A 99 -2.70 -11.09 -17.45
N ALA A 100 -3.40 -9.96 -17.30
CA ALA A 100 -4.07 -9.61 -16.05
C ALA A 100 -4.95 -10.77 -15.52
N PRO A 101 -5.04 -10.98 -14.19
CA PRO A 101 -4.62 -10.07 -13.12
C PRO A 101 -3.12 -10.11 -12.80
N TYR A 102 -2.62 -9.03 -12.20
CA TYR A 102 -1.22 -8.82 -11.83
C TYR A 102 -1.01 -8.86 -10.33
N THR A 103 -0.07 -9.69 -9.87
CA THR A 103 0.14 -9.92 -8.44
C THR A 103 1.52 -9.46 -7.98
N PHE A 104 1.52 -8.70 -6.89
CA PHE A 104 2.68 -8.29 -6.10
C PHE A 104 2.77 -9.14 -4.84
N LYS A 105 3.97 -9.60 -4.48
CA LYS A 105 4.21 -10.32 -3.21
C LYS A 105 5.46 -9.80 -2.52
N THR A 106 5.38 -9.66 -1.20
CA THR A 106 6.49 -9.29 -0.32
C THR A 106 6.23 -9.85 1.09
N LYS A 107 7.05 -9.48 2.08
CA LYS A 107 6.81 -9.74 3.49
C LYS A 107 6.82 -8.43 4.26
N THR A 108 5.96 -8.32 5.26
CA THR A 108 6.00 -7.23 6.24
C THR A 108 7.30 -7.30 7.05
N PRO A 109 7.69 -6.21 7.76
CA PRO A 109 8.88 -6.21 8.61
C PRO A 109 8.87 -7.25 9.74
N ASP A 110 7.70 -7.75 10.16
CA ASP A 110 7.58 -8.86 11.12
C ASP A 110 7.54 -10.24 10.43
N GLY A 111 7.82 -10.30 9.13
CA GLY A 111 7.99 -11.52 8.35
C GLY A 111 6.70 -12.13 7.81
N GLN A 112 5.53 -11.51 8.03
CA GLN A 112 4.26 -12.00 7.51
C GLN A 112 4.16 -11.79 5.99
N PRO A 113 3.59 -12.74 5.24
CA PRO A 113 3.41 -12.57 3.80
C PRO A 113 2.41 -11.45 3.50
N LEU A 114 2.73 -10.61 2.52
CA LEU A 114 1.85 -9.59 1.98
C LEU A 114 1.66 -9.84 0.48
N GLU A 115 0.41 -9.88 0.03
CA GLU A 115 0.04 -10.09 -1.36
C GLU A 115 -0.99 -9.05 -1.79
N HIS A 116 -0.79 -8.46 -2.96
CA HIS A 116 -1.74 -7.52 -3.55
C HIS A 116 -1.94 -7.83 -5.04
N THR A 117 -3.19 -7.89 -5.48
CA THR A 117 -3.55 -8.22 -6.86
C THR A 117 -4.32 -7.08 -7.50
N ILE A 118 -3.82 -6.62 -8.65
CA ILE A 118 -4.47 -5.64 -9.51
C ILE A 118 -5.07 -6.37 -10.70
N ALA A 119 -6.40 -6.36 -10.78
CA ALA A 119 -7.11 -6.76 -11.98
C ALA A 119 -7.46 -5.50 -12.79
N MET A 120 -7.09 -5.50 -14.06
CA MET A 120 -7.46 -4.48 -15.02
C MET A 120 -8.07 -5.15 -16.26
N GLU A 121 -8.96 -4.46 -16.95
CA GLU A 121 -9.51 -4.92 -18.22
C GLU A 121 -8.73 -4.27 -19.37
N GLY A 122 -8.34 -5.07 -20.36
CA GLY A 122 -7.62 -4.57 -21.52
C GLY A 122 -8.53 -3.68 -22.37
N ILE A 123 -8.10 -2.45 -22.63
CA ILE A 123 -8.78 -1.56 -23.58
C ILE A 123 -8.31 -1.93 -24.98
N GLY A 124 -9.18 -2.63 -25.71
CA GLY A 124 -8.80 -3.25 -26.99
C GLY A 124 -8.90 -2.31 -28.18
N GLN A 125 -9.88 -1.40 -28.17
CA GLN A 125 -10.13 -0.49 -29.29
C GLN A 125 -10.70 0.82 -28.76
N PHE A 126 -10.13 1.92 -29.22
CA PHE A 126 -10.62 3.26 -28.95
C PHE A 126 -10.52 4.11 -30.22
N SER A 127 -11.38 5.11 -30.30
CA SER A 127 -11.40 6.10 -31.36
C SER A 127 -11.56 7.50 -30.78
N ILE A 128 -11.23 8.51 -31.58
CA ILE A 128 -11.53 9.89 -31.23
C ILE A 128 -12.83 10.24 -31.95
N GLN A 129 -13.84 10.65 -31.18
CA GLN A 129 -15.10 11.09 -31.77
C GLN A 129 -14.83 12.30 -32.66
N GLU A 130 -15.35 12.29 -33.89
CA GLU A 130 -15.09 13.29 -34.92
C GLU A 130 -15.14 14.73 -34.39
N GLY A 131 -14.10 15.52 -34.70
CA GLY A 131 -13.97 16.91 -34.25
C GLY A 131 -12.54 17.43 -34.31
N VAL A 132 -12.37 18.74 -34.14
CA VAL A 132 -11.05 19.38 -34.06
C VAL A 132 -10.44 19.08 -32.70
N ILE A 133 -9.39 18.25 -32.67
CA ILE A 133 -8.54 18.07 -31.49
C ILE A 133 -7.77 19.38 -31.29
N SER A 134 -8.01 20.08 -30.18
CA SER A 134 -7.18 21.22 -29.78
C SER A 134 -6.97 21.25 -28.28
N LYS A 135 -5.84 21.80 -27.83
CA LYS A 135 -5.59 22.01 -26.41
C LYS A 135 -6.66 22.90 -25.74
N SER A 136 -7.27 23.81 -26.50
CA SER A 136 -8.30 24.74 -25.99
C SER A 136 -9.72 24.16 -25.94
N LYS A 137 -10.00 23.11 -26.73
CA LYS A 137 -11.35 22.49 -26.81
C LYS A 137 -11.39 21.06 -26.26
N GLY A 138 -10.23 20.44 -26.05
CA GLY A 138 -10.12 19.05 -25.63
C GLY A 138 -10.36 18.07 -26.78
N MET A 139 -10.65 16.82 -26.41
CA MET A 139 -11.07 15.75 -27.31
C MET A 139 -12.04 14.83 -26.56
N THR A 140 -12.90 14.13 -27.30
CA THR A 140 -13.69 13.03 -26.75
C THR A 140 -13.11 11.72 -27.26
N LEU A 141 -12.65 10.88 -26.32
CA LEU A 141 -12.19 9.53 -26.62
C LEU A 141 -13.33 8.56 -26.36
N VAL A 142 -13.60 7.71 -27.36
CA VAL A 142 -14.61 6.66 -27.31
C VAL A 142 -13.88 5.34 -27.13
N VAL A 143 -14.16 4.63 -26.05
CA VAL A 143 -13.68 3.27 -25.83
C VAL A 143 -14.71 2.31 -26.43
N GLU A 144 -14.34 1.64 -27.52
CA GLU A 144 -15.23 0.74 -28.26
C GLU A 144 -15.27 -0.66 -27.63
N LYS A 145 -14.18 -1.06 -26.97
CA LYS A 145 -14.09 -2.34 -26.27
C LYS A 145 -13.36 -2.21 -24.94
N GLY A 146 -14.06 -2.57 -23.86
CA GLY A 146 -13.58 -2.48 -22.47
C GLY A 146 -14.24 -1.33 -21.72
N THR A 147 -14.00 -1.26 -20.41
CA THR A 147 -14.45 -0.15 -19.56
C THR A 147 -13.32 0.29 -18.65
N LEU A 148 -13.26 1.58 -18.34
CA LEU A 148 -12.34 2.12 -17.32
C LEU A 148 -13.02 2.09 -15.95
N LYS A 149 -12.42 1.38 -15.01
CA LYS A 149 -12.83 1.38 -13.61
C LYS A 149 -12.23 2.59 -12.88
N LYS A 150 -12.76 2.88 -11.69
CA LYS A 150 -12.21 3.93 -10.82
C LYS A 150 -10.74 3.62 -10.51
N GLY A 151 -9.86 4.58 -10.82
CA GLY A 151 -8.40 4.44 -10.61
C GLY A 151 -7.64 3.95 -11.85
N GLU A 152 -8.33 3.57 -12.92
CA GLU A 152 -7.70 3.26 -14.21
C GLU A 152 -7.67 4.51 -15.11
N SER A 153 -6.67 4.59 -15.98
CA SER A 153 -6.52 5.68 -16.95
C SER A 153 -5.89 5.19 -18.25
N ILE A 154 -6.15 5.92 -19.33
CA ILE A 154 -5.42 5.82 -20.59
C ILE A 154 -4.30 6.86 -20.52
N VAL A 155 -3.07 6.44 -20.80
CA VAL A 155 -1.85 7.25 -20.64
C VAL A 155 -1.12 7.40 -21.96
#